data_AF-A0AAQ4R1C2-F1
#
_entry.id   AF-A0AAQ4R1C2-F1
#
_cell.length_a   1.000
_cell.length_b   1.000
_cell.length_c   1.000
_cell.angle_alpha   90.00
_cell.angle_beta   90.00
_cell.angle_gamma   90.00
#
_symmetry.space_group_name_H-M   'P 1'
#
loop_
_entity.id
_entity.type
_entity.pdbx_description
1 polymer ?
#
loop_
_entity_poly.entity_id
_entity_poly.type
_entity_poly.pdbx_seq_one_letter_code
_entity_poly.pdbx_strand_id
1 'polypeptide(L)'
;MDNAAAAATTEPDSDATLRSSCGALNTLYHETRQEVELLNRQIHVKDNIISDLKARLGRYEKIYVSVGDNESVVIGPSKSLLESLCKEICKLKQRRNDVEIRASRQAEEIQRLTLQLAEKELELEAVRCQPDHQKDREVHRLRAALEERERAEATRAVLCTSLEEEADQLRGQLGATVKVCQELLARLEKDEKGGGEEAGDVAQQQRSKEMTESSDMSGVNVRIRHLEEENQQLKQRVAYVQSLNSQWQKYDSSREDYIRGLCQRLKETSGPGLTPGLGSVSSVLLQQEISRLNGLLEEKMSECVRQSREVEEMRRHNKERIQTLQQQVLIYADDFKSERADRERAQGQIQDLKEQIHQLKQPLHKQVRPQASGTSQARPTSRALPRAILTPFFFFLFQPGASRDVVPMCRVHIGHRIASRRRKESPEHLLRTAPELLLLQQQQQQQQQQPAAATTPVAAAATTAPSPAWSERPGLSELQCPRCLATFKDTDAAEYLNHCEDCARI
;
A
#
# COMPACT_ATOMS: atom_id res chain seq x y z
N MET A 1 -125.92 57.42 -29.03
CA MET A 1 -124.87 56.66 -29.71
C MET A 1 -123.61 57.44 -29.45
N ASP A 2 -122.85 57.05 -28.43
CA ASP A 2 -121.85 57.92 -27.83
C ASP A 2 -120.60 57.08 -27.56
N ASN A 3 -119.59 57.21 -28.41
CA ASN A 3 -118.25 56.68 -28.12
C ASN A 3 -117.17 57.29 -29.02
N ALA A 4 -116.33 58.16 -28.43
CA ALA A 4 -115.01 58.57 -28.88
C ALA A 4 -114.36 59.30 -27.69
N ALA A 5 -113.63 58.65 -26.77
CA ALA A 5 -112.37 57.94 -26.97
C ALA A 5 -111.23 58.87 -27.46
N ALA A 6 -110.74 59.72 -26.56
CA ALA A 6 -109.45 60.41 -26.70
C ALA A 6 -108.48 59.84 -25.66
N ALA A 7 -107.48 59.09 -26.10
CA ALA A 7 -106.48 58.48 -25.23
C ALA A 7 -105.42 59.50 -24.81
N ALA A 8 -105.35 59.81 -23.52
CA ALA A 8 -104.20 60.49 -22.93
C ALA A 8 -103.16 59.44 -22.52
N THR A 9 -102.16 59.20 -23.38
CA THR A 9 -101.07 58.27 -23.08
C THR A 9 -100.15 58.81 -21.98
N THR A 10 -99.88 57.92 -21.04
CA THR A 10 -99.04 58.10 -19.85
C THR A 10 -97.55 58.26 -20.17
N GLU A 11 -96.88 59.18 -19.47
CA GLU A 11 -95.41 59.26 -19.38
C GLU A 11 -94.99 59.50 -17.91
N PRO A 12 -94.76 58.44 -17.10
CA PRO A 12 -94.31 58.57 -15.71
C PRO A 12 -92.92 57.96 -15.42
N ASP A 13 -92.18 57.45 -16.42
CA ASP A 13 -90.96 56.65 -16.21
C ASP A 13 -89.63 57.44 -16.24
N SER A 14 -89.63 58.66 -16.76
CA SER A 14 -88.40 59.44 -16.98
C SER A 14 -87.76 59.96 -15.68
N ASP A 15 -88.54 60.51 -14.73
CA ASP A 15 -88.01 61.10 -13.48
C ASP A 15 -87.49 60.02 -12.49
N ALA A 16 -88.15 58.85 -12.46
CA ALA A 16 -87.67 57.71 -11.67
C ALA A 16 -86.34 57.16 -12.19
N THR A 17 -86.22 57.05 -13.52
CA THR A 17 -84.98 56.62 -14.20
C THR A 17 -83.83 57.61 -13.98
N LEU A 18 -84.11 58.92 -14.04
CA LEU A 18 -83.12 59.97 -13.74
C LEU A 18 -82.65 59.94 -12.29
N ARG A 19 -83.53 59.71 -11.31
CA ARG A 19 -83.13 59.55 -9.90
C ARG A 19 -82.30 58.29 -9.66
N SER A 20 -82.63 57.17 -10.30
CA SER A 20 -81.84 55.94 -10.26
C SER A 20 -80.43 56.15 -10.86
N SER A 21 -80.36 56.80 -12.02
CA SER A 21 -79.10 57.17 -12.69
C SER A 21 -78.24 58.12 -11.84
N CYS A 22 -78.85 59.14 -11.22
CA CYS A 22 -78.17 60.05 -10.30
C CYS A 22 -77.67 59.33 -9.03
N GLY A 23 -78.43 58.36 -8.52
CA GLY A 23 -78.00 57.48 -7.43
C GLY A 23 -76.77 56.64 -7.81
N ALA A 24 -76.81 55.99 -8.97
CA ALA A 24 -75.70 55.20 -9.49
C ALA A 24 -74.43 56.05 -9.72
N LEU A 25 -74.56 57.26 -10.26
CA LEU A 25 -73.44 58.20 -10.44
C LEU A 25 -72.82 58.64 -9.11
N ASN A 26 -73.63 58.88 -8.08
CA ASN A 26 -73.12 59.20 -6.74
C ASN A 26 -72.37 58.02 -6.11
N THR A 27 -72.87 56.79 -6.27
CA THR A 27 -72.16 55.58 -5.82
C THR A 27 -70.80 55.45 -6.52
N LEU A 28 -70.75 55.55 -7.85
CA LEU A 28 -69.50 55.52 -8.62
C LEU A 28 -68.53 56.65 -8.24
N TYR A 29 -69.04 57.84 -7.93
CA TYR A 29 -68.22 58.95 -7.44
C TYR A 29 -67.58 58.66 -6.07
N HIS A 30 -68.33 58.04 -5.15
CA HIS A 30 -67.79 57.64 -3.84
C HIS A 30 -66.85 56.44 -3.93
N GLU A 31 -67.13 55.47 -4.79
CA GLU A 31 -66.25 54.31 -5.06
C GLU A 31 -64.92 54.75 -5.67
N THR A 32 -64.94 55.59 -6.72
CA THR A 32 -63.71 56.13 -7.32
C THR A 32 -62.92 56.99 -6.33
N ARG A 33 -63.58 57.76 -5.47
CA ARG A 33 -62.92 58.49 -4.38
C ARG A 33 -62.27 57.53 -3.37
N GLN A 34 -62.94 56.45 -2.98
CA GLN A 34 -62.38 55.44 -2.07
C GLN A 34 -61.21 54.69 -2.70
N GLU A 35 -61.26 54.40 -4.00
CA GLU A 35 -60.16 53.80 -4.76
C GLU A 35 -58.94 54.73 -4.81
N VAL A 36 -59.14 56.03 -5.07
CA VAL A 36 -58.07 57.04 -4.99
C VAL A 36 -57.45 57.09 -3.59
N GLU A 37 -58.24 57.05 -2.53
CA GLU A 37 -57.74 57.00 -1.14
C GLU A 37 -56.98 55.71 -0.82
N LEU A 38 -57.31 54.58 -1.46
CA LEU A 38 -56.61 53.31 -1.30
C LEU A 38 -55.31 53.27 -2.11
N LEU A 39 -55.32 53.76 -3.35
CA LEU A 39 -54.12 53.92 -4.18
C LEU A 39 -53.12 54.89 -3.55
N ASN A 40 -53.58 56.01 -3.00
CA ASN A 40 -52.72 56.99 -2.33
C ASN A 40 -52.03 56.36 -1.08
N ARG A 41 -52.74 55.51 -0.32
CA ARG A 41 -52.15 54.71 0.76
C ARG A 41 -51.10 53.71 0.25
N GLN A 42 -51.33 53.05 -0.88
CA GLN A 42 -50.32 52.17 -1.49
C GLN A 42 -49.07 52.93 -1.95
N ILE A 43 -49.23 54.15 -2.50
CA ILE A 43 -48.13 55.01 -2.90
C ILE A 43 -47.27 55.35 -1.67
N HIS A 44 -47.86 55.79 -0.56
CA HIS A 44 -47.15 56.08 0.68
C HIS A 44 -46.35 54.86 1.21
N VAL A 45 -46.91 53.65 1.13
CA VAL A 45 -46.18 52.42 1.52
C VAL A 45 -44.99 52.16 0.58
N LYS A 46 -45.17 52.32 -0.73
CA LYS A 46 -44.08 52.18 -1.72
C LYS A 46 -42.99 53.23 -1.53
N ASP A 47 -43.35 54.49 -1.27
CA ASP A 47 -42.40 55.58 -1.01
C ASP A 47 -41.58 55.35 0.26
N ASN A 48 -42.20 54.83 1.32
CA ASN A 48 -41.48 54.41 2.53
C ASN A 48 -40.49 53.27 2.26
N ILE A 49 -40.87 52.26 1.45
CA ILE A 49 -39.97 51.17 1.03
C ILE A 49 -38.82 51.71 0.17
N ILE A 50 -39.11 52.60 -0.79
CA ILE A 50 -38.09 53.27 -1.61
C ILE A 50 -37.14 54.09 -0.74
N SER A 51 -37.64 54.74 0.30
CA SER A 51 -36.84 55.49 1.27
C SER A 51 -35.90 54.59 2.08
N ASP A 52 -36.37 53.44 2.61
CA ASP A 52 -35.48 52.47 3.28
C ASP A 52 -34.44 51.89 2.31
N LEU A 53 -34.84 51.51 1.09
CA LEU A 53 -33.91 50.98 0.09
C LEU A 53 -32.86 52.01 -0.30
N LYS A 54 -33.23 53.29 -0.48
CA LYS A 54 -32.28 54.40 -0.67
C LYS A 54 -31.38 54.60 0.54
N ALA A 55 -31.90 54.50 1.76
CA ALA A 55 -31.10 54.59 2.98
C ALA A 55 -30.14 53.40 3.14
N ARG A 56 -30.51 52.20 2.67
CA ARG A 56 -29.67 51.00 2.65
C ARG A 56 -28.57 51.11 1.60
N LEU A 57 -28.91 51.51 0.37
CA LEU A 57 -27.92 51.79 -0.68
C LEU A 57 -26.97 52.90 -0.24
N GLY A 58 -27.48 53.99 0.32
CA GLY A 58 -26.68 55.07 0.89
C GLY A 58 -25.76 54.64 2.05
N ARG A 59 -26.02 53.51 2.72
CA ARG A 59 -25.07 52.90 3.69
C ARG A 59 -23.96 52.11 3.00
N TYR A 60 -24.22 51.49 1.86
CA TYR A 60 -23.18 50.85 1.04
C TYR A 60 -22.36 51.89 0.24
N GLU A 61 -22.99 52.96 -0.23
CA GLU A 61 -22.34 54.06 -0.94
C GLU A 61 -21.50 54.93 0.00
N LYS A 62 -21.93 55.18 1.25
CA LYS A 62 -21.10 55.90 2.26
C LYS A 62 -19.84 55.15 2.71
N ILE A 63 -19.62 53.92 2.26
CA ILE A 63 -18.34 53.20 2.40
C ILE A 63 -17.33 53.70 1.35
N TYR A 64 -17.78 54.42 0.33
CA TYR A 64 -16.95 55.27 -0.53
C TYR A 64 -17.03 56.71 0.00
N VAL A 65 -15.99 57.16 0.70
CA VAL A 65 -15.87 58.58 1.04
C VAL A 65 -15.25 59.29 -0.16
N SER A 66 -16.06 60.05 -0.89
CA SER A 66 -15.56 61.05 -1.83
C SER A 66 -15.04 62.26 -1.04
N VAL A 67 -13.74 62.27 -0.76
CA VAL A 67 -13.01 63.54 -0.60
C VAL A 67 -12.87 64.15 -2.00
N GLY A 68 -12.89 65.49 -2.09
CA GLY A 68 -13.03 66.21 -3.36
C GLY A 68 -12.00 65.85 -4.43
N ASP A 69 -12.45 65.94 -5.68
CA ASP A 69 -11.70 65.86 -6.93
C ASP A 69 -10.65 64.72 -7.06
N ASN A 70 -11.15 63.60 -7.62
CA ASN A 70 -10.44 62.55 -8.37
C ASN A 70 -9.76 61.36 -7.67
N GLU A 71 -9.85 61.15 -6.35
CA GLU A 71 -9.48 59.85 -5.76
C GLU A 71 -10.55 59.27 -4.81
N SER A 72 -11.32 58.28 -5.29
CA SER A 72 -12.26 57.53 -4.46
C SER A 72 -11.55 56.46 -3.63
N VAL A 73 -11.27 56.79 -2.37
CA VAL A 73 -10.70 55.83 -1.41
C VAL A 73 -11.78 54.87 -0.93
N VAL A 74 -11.74 53.66 -1.49
CA VAL A 74 -12.63 52.55 -1.12
C VAL A 74 -12.37 52.12 0.33
N ILE A 75 -13.29 52.41 1.27
CA ILE A 75 -13.21 51.92 2.66
C ILE A 75 -13.77 50.49 2.76
N GLY A 76 -13.38 49.64 1.82
CA GLY A 76 -13.60 48.20 1.89
C GLY A 76 -12.60 47.53 2.85
N PRO A 77 -12.74 46.21 3.11
CA PRO A 77 -11.63 45.43 3.68
C PRO A 77 -10.37 45.67 2.84
N SER A 78 -9.24 45.90 3.52
CA SER A 78 -8.03 46.48 2.94
C SER A 78 -7.66 45.82 1.60
N LYS A 79 -7.37 46.61 0.55
CA LYS A 79 -7.06 46.09 -0.80
C LYS A 79 -5.99 44.96 -0.77
N SER A 80 -4.99 45.11 0.10
CA SER A 80 -3.95 44.11 0.38
C SER A 80 -4.49 42.77 0.95
N LEU A 81 -5.48 42.79 1.85
CA LEU A 81 -6.14 41.59 2.37
C LEU A 81 -6.91 40.87 1.26
N LEU A 82 -7.66 41.64 0.45
CA LEU A 82 -8.40 41.12 -0.70
C LEU A 82 -7.47 40.45 -1.71
N GLU A 83 -6.35 41.11 -2.04
CA GLU A 83 -5.32 40.56 -2.94
C GLU A 83 -4.64 39.32 -2.35
N SER A 84 -4.36 39.30 -1.04
CA SER A 84 -3.80 38.13 -0.34
C SER A 84 -4.77 36.95 -0.34
N LEU A 85 -6.06 37.19 -0.10
CA LEU A 85 -7.09 36.14 -0.15
C LEU A 85 -7.27 35.61 -1.57
N CYS A 86 -7.25 36.47 -2.60
CA CYS A 86 -7.25 36.03 -3.99
C CYS A 86 -6.03 35.13 -4.31
N LYS A 87 -4.83 35.51 -3.85
CA LYS A 87 -3.61 34.69 -4.00
C LYS A 87 -3.73 33.33 -3.30
N GLU A 88 -4.25 33.28 -2.07
CA GLU A 88 -4.49 32.00 -1.38
C GLU A 88 -5.58 31.15 -2.04
N ILE A 89 -6.68 31.74 -2.52
CA ILE A 89 -7.72 31.03 -3.27
C ILE A 89 -7.14 30.42 -4.56
N CYS A 90 -6.26 31.15 -5.28
CA CYS A 90 -5.56 30.61 -6.44
C CYS A 90 -4.62 29.44 -6.06
N LYS A 91 -3.83 29.56 -4.99
CA LYS A 91 -2.97 28.47 -4.49
C LYS A 91 -3.79 27.23 -4.08
N LEU A 92 -4.92 27.42 -3.41
CA LEU A 92 -5.81 26.32 -3.01
C LEU A 92 -6.46 25.65 -4.22
N LYS A 93 -6.89 26.41 -5.23
CA LYS A 93 -7.39 25.87 -6.50
C LYS A 93 -6.33 25.05 -7.23
N GLN A 94 -5.08 25.54 -7.29
CA GLN A 94 -3.97 24.80 -7.88
C GLN A 94 -3.70 23.50 -7.11
N ARG A 95 -3.55 23.56 -5.78
CA ARG A 95 -3.35 22.37 -4.93
C ARG A 95 -4.48 21.34 -5.09
N ARG A 96 -5.73 21.79 -5.21
CA ARG A 96 -6.88 20.92 -5.48
C ARG A 96 -6.71 20.20 -6.82
N ASN A 97 -6.37 20.93 -7.88
CA ASN A 97 -6.15 20.37 -9.22
C ASN A 97 -4.95 19.40 -9.24
N ASP A 98 -3.86 19.71 -8.53
CA ASP A 98 -2.70 18.80 -8.40
C ASP A 98 -3.07 17.49 -7.69
N VAL A 99 -3.95 17.54 -6.68
CA VAL A 99 -4.49 16.35 -6.00
C VAL A 99 -5.43 15.58 -6.92
N GLU A 100 -6.29 16.28 -7.66
CA GLU A 100 -7.24 15.72 -8.64
C GLU A 100 -6.49 14.94 -9.75
N ILE A 101 -5.44 15.53 -10.34
CA ILE A 101 -4.59 14.86 -11.34
C ILE A 101 -3.84 13.65 -10.74
N ARG A 102 -3.32 13.76 -9.51
CA ARG A 102 -2.68 12.61 -8.84
C ARG A 102 -3.67 11.48 -8.58
N ALA A 103 -4.89 11.80 -8.15
CA ALA A 103 -5.94 10.81 -7.92
C ALA A 103 -6.35 10.11 -9.22
N SER A 104 -6.49 10.83 -10.34
CA SER A 104 -6.75 10.22 -11.65
C SER A 104 -5.66 9.24 -12.06
N ARG A 105 -4.37 9.62 -11.95
CA ARG A 105 -3.23 8.73 -12.26
C ARG A 105 -3.19 7.50 -11.35
N GLN A 106 -3.53 7.67 -10.06
CA GLN A 106 -3.64 6.55 -9.13
C GLN A 106 -4.80 5.62 -9.49
N ALA A 107 -5.94 6.15 -9.93
CA ALA A 107 -7.07 5.35 -10.39
C ALA A 107 -6.74 4.56 -11.67
N GLU A 108 -6.04 5.17 -12.63
CA GLU A 108 -5.55 4.49 -13.85
C GLU A 108 -4.59 3.35 -13.51
N GLU A 109 -3.64 3.56 -12.60
CA GLU A 109 -2.72 2.51 -12.15
C GLU A 109 -3.43 1.39 -11.38
N ILE A 110 -4.39 1.74 -10.52
CA ILE A 110 -5.23 0.74 -9.84
C ILE A 110 -6.00 -0.10 -10.86
N GLN A 111 -6.62 0.51 -11.88
CA GLN A 111 -7.31 -0.22 -12.94
C GLN A 111 -6.36 -1.16 -13.71
N ARG A 112 -5.15 -0.69 -14.05
CA ARG A 112 -4.12 -1.51 -14.71
C ARG A 112 -3.74 -2.73 -13.85
N LEU A 113 -3.50 -2.53 -12.56
CA LEU A 113 -3.17 -3.60 -11.62
C LEU A 113 -4.36 -4.55 -11.40
N THR A 114 -5.60 -4.05 -11.35
CA THR A 114 -6.80 -4.89 -11.27
C THR A 114 -6.95 -5.81 -12.49
N LEU A 115 -6.68 -5.31 -13.70
CA LEU A 115 -6.69 -6.13 -14.91
C LEU A 115 -5.60 -7.20 -14.90
N GLN A 116 -4.39 -6.86 -14.46
CA GLN A 116 -3.29 -7.83 -14.32
C GLN A 116 -3.60 -8.90 -13.25
N LEU A 117 -4.21 -8.52 -12.13
CA LEU A 117 -4.65 -9.47 -11.10
C LEU A 117 -5.72 -10.41 -11.66
N ALA A 118 -6.73 -9.91 -12.38
CA ALA A 118 -7.76 -10.73 -13.01
C ALA A 118 -7.19 -11.71 -14.07
N GLU A 119 -6.19 -11.29 -14.85
CA GLU A 119 -5.46 -12.16 -15.78
C GLU A 119 -4.71 -13.28 -15.03
N LYS A 120 -4.05 -12.96 -13.91
CA LYS A 120 -3.36 -13.96 -13.09
C LYS A 120 -4.30 -14.89 -12.31
N GLU A 121 -5.45 -14.39 -11.88
CA GLU A 121 -6.52 -15.22 -11.32
C GLU A 121 -7.05 -16.20 -12.37
N LEU A 122 -7.20 -15.78 -13.63
CA LEU A 122 -7.60 -16.66 -14.73
C LEU A 122 -6.53 -17.71 -15.07
N GLU A 123 -5.25 -17.34 -15.10
CA GLU A 123 -4.14 -18.30 -15.27
C GLU A 123 -4.13 -19.36 -14.16
N LEU A 124 -4.28 -18.93 -12.90
CA LEU A 124 -4.35 -19.82 -11.75
C LEU A 124 -5.57 -20.73 -11.83
N GLU A 125 -6.75 -20.20 -12.20
CA GLU A 125 -7.97 -21.00 -12.32
C GLU A 125 -7.90 -22.01 -13.46
N ALA A 126 -7.24 -21.66 -14.57
CA ALA A 126 -6.96 -22.60 -15.66
C ALA A 126 -6.08 -23.77 -15.20
N VAL A 127 -5.05 -23.52 -14.39
CA VAL A 127 -4.20 -24.57 -13.79
C VAL A 127 -4.96 -25.39 -12.74
N ARG A 128 -5.83 -24.77 -11.94
CA ARG A 128 -6.69 -25.47 -10.98
C ARG A 128 -7.66 -26.42 -11.68
N CYS A 129 -8.34 -25.93 -12.73
CA CYS A 129 -9.30 -26.68 -13.54
C CYS A 129 -8.68 -27.79 -14.41
N GLN A 130 -7.35 -27.89 -14.52
CA GLN A 130 -6.72 -29.01 -15.24
C GLN A 130 -7.07 -30.35 -14.58
N PRO A 131 -7.58 -31.34 -15.31
CA PRO A 131 -7.87 -32.67 -14.77
C PRO A 131 -6.62 -33.35 -14.21
N ASP A 132 -6.74 -34.01 -13.05
CA ASP A 132 -5.58 -34.59 -12.35
C ASP A 132 -4.83 -35.63 -13.18
N HIS A 133 -5.53 -36.43 -14.00
CA HIS A 133 -4.90 -37.38 -14.92
C HIS A 133 -3.97 -36.74 -15.96
N GLN A 134 -4.10 -35.43 -16.26
CA GLN A 134 -3.17 -34.71 -17.13
C GLN A 134 -1.91 -34.29 -16.35
N LYS A 135 -2.09 -33.81 -15.11
CA LYS A 135 -1.00 -33.51 -14.17
C LYS A 135 -0.18 -34.78 -13.90
N ASP A 136 -0.83 -35.91 -13.64
CA ASP A 136 -0.18 -37.20 -13.41
C ASP A 136 0.65 -37.65 -14.60
N ARG A 137 0.12 -37.56 -15.84
CA ARG A 137 0.86 -37.89 -17.06
C ARG A 137 2.12 -37.05 -17.22
N GLU A 138 2.03 -35.74 -16.96
CA GLU A 138 3.18 -34.84 -17.04
C GLU A 138 4.21 -35.13 -15.93
N VAL A 139 3.76 -35.41 -14.71
CA VAL A 139 4.63 -35.86 -13.60
C VAL A 139 5.34 -37.17 -13.95
N HIS A 140 4.66 -38.13 -14.59
CA HIS A 140 5.29 -39.38 -15.05
C HIS A 140 6.31 -39.11 -16.16
N ARG A 141 6.00 -38.24 -17.12
CA ARG A 141 6.94 -37.81 -18.18
C ARG A 141 8.20 -37.16 -17.61
N LEU A 142 8.03 -36.27 -16.63
CA LEU A 142 9.15 -35.58 -15.96
C LEU A 142 10.00 -36.54 -15.12
N ARG A 143 9.38 -37.48 -14.38
CA ARG A 143 10.09 -38.52 -13.64
C ARG A 143 10.92 -39.41 -14.56
N ALA A 144 10.33 -39.92 -15.64
CA ALA A 144 11.06 -40.74 -16.62
C ALA A 144 12.26 -39.99 -17.26
N ALA A 145 12.10 -38.68 -17.53
CA ALA A 145 13.19 -37.85 -18.05
C ALA A 145 14.29 -37.59 -17.01
N LEU A 146 13.95 -37.46 -15.73
CA LEU A 146 14.91 -37.36 -14.63
C LEU A 146 15.69 -38.68 -14.44
N GLU A 147 15.00 -39.82 -14.40
CA GLU A 147 15.63 -41.13 -14.28
C GLU A 147 16.58 -41.43 -15.46
N GLU A 148 16.24 -41.02 -16.69
CA GLU A 148 17.13 -41.12 -17.85
C GLU A 148 18.38 -40.28 -17.67
N ARG A 149 18.22 -39.04 -17.18
CA ARG A 149 19.33 -38.15 -16.88
C ARG A 149 20.23 -38.69 -15.76
N GLU A 150 19.67 -39.23 -14.68
CA GLU A 150 20.41 -39.86 -13.59
C GLU A 150 21.21 -41.07 -14.08
N ARG A 151 20.63 -41.90 -14.96
CA ARG A 151 21.34 -43.04 -15.59
C ARG A 151 22.47 -42.59 -16.50
N ALA A 152 22.28 -41.51 -17.27
CA ALA A 152 23.33 -40.90 -18.08
C ALA A 152 24.45 -40.27 -17.22
N GLU A 153 24.11 -39.59 -16.13
CA GLU A 153 25.06 -38.99 -15.19
C GLU A 153 25.86 -40.06 -14.42
N ALA A 154 25.22 -41.15 -13.98
CA ALA A 154 25.92 -42.29 -13.38
C ALA A 154 26.90 -42.96 -14.36
N THR A 155 26.48 -43.17 -15.62
CA THR A 155 27.36 -43.70 -16.67
C THR A 155 28.56 -42.78 -16.92
N ARG A 156 28.31 -41.46 -16.98
CA ARG A 156 29.37 -40.45 -17.12
C ARG A 156 30.36 -40.48 -15.94
N ALA A 157 29.87 -40.62 -14.70
CA ALA A 157 30.73 -40.67 -13.51
C ALA A 157 31.68 -41.88 -13.52
N VAL A 158 31.19 -43.06 -13.91
CA VAL A 158 32.02 -44.27 -14.07
C VAL A 158 33.07 -44.10 -15.17
N LEU A 159 32.72 -43.45 -16.28
CA LEU A 159 33.70 -43.15 -17.34
C LEU A 159 34.74 -42.12 -16.89
N CYS A 160 34.35 -41.09 -16.11
CA CYS A 160 35.31 -40.13 -15.56
C CYS A 160 36.30 -40.78 -14.59
N THR A 161 35.82 -41.61 -13.65
CA THR A 161 36.68 -42.33 -12.69
C THR A 161 37.65 -43.29 -13.39
N SER A 162 37.17 -44.07 -14.38
CA SER A 162 38.04 -44.95 -15.17
C SER A 162 39.11 -44.18 -15.97
N LEU A 163 38.78 -43.00 -16.52
CA LEU A 163 39.76 -42.14 -17.20
C LEU A 163 40.77 -41.51 -16.24
N GLU A 164 40.37 -41.19 -15.01
CA GLU A 164 41.27 -40.73 -13.95
C GLU A 164 42.24 -41.84 -13.53
N GLU A 165 41.74 -43.07 -13.33
CA GLU A 165 42.53 -44.27 -13.02
C GLU A 165 43.57 -44.58 -14.11
N GLU A 166 43.18 -44.59 -15.39
CA GLU A 166 44.11 -44.77 -16.51
C GLU A 166 45.15 -43.64 -16.58
N ALA A 167 44.75 -42.40 -16.30
CA ALA A 167 45.68 -41.28 -16.27
C ALA A 167 46.69 -41.39 -15.11
N ASP A 168 46.29 -41.91 -13.94
CA ASP A 168 47.21 -42.22 -12.84
C ASP A 168 48.10 -43.43 -13.13
N GLN A 169 47.58 -44.46 -13.81
CA GLN A 169 48.37 -45.60 -14.28
C GLN A 169 49.48 -45.14 -15.23
N LEU A 170 49.16 -44.28 -16.21
CA LEU A 170 50.14 -43.70 -17.14
C LEU A 170 51.15 -42.79 -16.42
N ARG A 171 50.71 -41.97 -15.44
CA ARG A 171 51.62 -41.19 -14.58
C ARG A 171 52.58 -42.10 -13.80
N GLY A 172 52.09 -43.21 -13.26
CA GLY A 172 52.88 -44.22 -12.55
C GLY A 172 53.91 -44.92 -13.44
N GLN A 173 53.50 -45.35 -14.64
CA GLN A 173 54.38 -45.95 -15.64
C GLN A 173 55.48 -44.98 -16.11
N LEU A 174 55.13 -43.72 -16.37
CA LEU A 174 56.10 -42.69 -16.72
C LEU A 174 57.08 -42.43 -15.56
N GLY A 175 56.58 -42.33 -14.33
CA GLY A 175 57.40 -42.18 -13.12
C GLY A 175 58.37 -43.36 -12.89
N ALA A 176 57.95 -44.58 -13.18
CA ALA A 176 58.82 -45.76 -13.15
C ALA A 176 59.89 -45.70 -14.25
N THR A 177 59.51 -45.33 -15.46
CA THR A 177 60.43 -45.16 -16.61
C THR A 177 61.48 -44.09 -16.32
N VAL A 178 61.08 -42.95 -15.74
CA VAL A 178 62.00 -41.87 -15.32
C VAL A 178 63.00 -42.36 -14.27
N LYS A 179 62.57 -43.17 -13.29
CA LYS A 179 63.49 -43.77 -12.30
C LYS A 179 64.52 -44.70 -12.96
N VAL A 180 64.11 -45.52 -13.93
CA VAL A 180 65.03 -46.38 -14.70
C VAL A 180 66.04 -45.53 -15.47
N CYS A 181 65.60 -44.47 -16.16
CA CYS A 181 66.50 -43.54 -16.85
C CYS A 181 67.47 -42.85 -15.89
N GLN A 182 67.02 -42.43 -14.71
CA GLN A 182 67.88 -41.84 -13.66
C GLN A 182 68.91 -42.85 -13.16
N GLU A 183 68.54 -44.12 -12.97
CA GLU A 183 69.50 -45.15 -12.54
C GLU A 183 70.52 -45.47 -13.64
N LEU A 184 70.10 -45.53 -14.91
CA LEU A 184 71.01 -45.71 -16.04
C LEU A 184 72.01 -44.54 -16.16
N LEU A 185 71.55 -43.30 -16.02
CA LEU A 185 72.43 -42.12 -15.96
C LEU A 185 73.42 -42.24 -14.79
N ALA A 186 72.94 -42.61 -13.60
CA ALA A 186 73.80 -42.78 -12.42
C ALA A 186 74.76 -43.98 -12.50
N ARG A 187 74.56 -44.93 -13.44
CA ARG A 187 75.54 -45.97 -13.80
C ARG A 187 76.57 -45.41 -14.77
N LEU A 188 76.14 -44.75 -15.85
CA LEU A 188 77.05 -44.10 -16.81
C LEU A 188 77.97 -43.06 -16.12
N GLU A 189 77.46 -42.26 -15.19
CA GLU A 189 78.26 -41.30 -14.39
C GLU A 189 79.25 -41.96 -13.41
N LYS A 190 79.13 -43.27 -13.14
CA LYS A 190 80.10 -44.06 -12.38
C LYS A 190 81.11 -44.72 -13.31
N ASP A 191 80.65 -45.22 -14.45
CA ASP A 191 81.48 -45.87 -15.46
C ASP A 191 82.43 -44.85 -16.15
N GLU A 192 81.97 -43.62 -16.42
CA GLU A 192 82.85 -42.50 -16.86
C GLU A 192 83.91 -42.11 -15.81
N LYS A 193 83.70 -42.46 -14.54
CA LYS A 193 84.69 -42.29 -13.45
C LYS A 193 85.54 -43.55 -13.24
N GLY A 194 85.35 -44.60 -14.04
CA GLY A 194 85.71 -45.98 -13.74
C GLY A 194 86.45 -46.76 -14.83
N GLY A 195 87.04 -46.10 -15.83
CA GLY A 195 87.96 -46.74 -16.81
C GLY A 195 87.26 -47.40 -18.01
N GLY A 196 87.94 -47.37 -19.16
CA GLY A 196 87.46 -47.98 -20.41
C GLY A 196 88.07 -49.36 -20.69
N GLU A 197 87.92 -49.81 -21.96
CA GLU A 197 88.56 -51.01 -22.56
C GLU A 197 88.03 -52.36 -21.99
N GLU A 198 87.72 -53.43 -22.73
CA GLU A 198 87.72 -53.81 -24.16
C GLU A 198 86.61 -54.89 -24.35
N ALA A 199 85.86 -54.98 -25.45
CA ALA A 199 86.17 -55.73 -26.69
C ALA A 199 86.71 -57.17 -26.50
N GLY A 200 86.04 -58.17 -27.12
CA GLY A 200 86.43 -59.59 -26.99
C GLY A 200 85.63 -60.56 -27.88
N ASP A 201 85.88 -60.52 -29.18
CA ASP A 201 85.40 -61.48 -30.19
C ASP A 201 86.16 -62.82 -30.10
N VAL A 202 85.57 -63.94 -30.56
CA VAL A 202 86.28 -65.11 -31.13
C VAL A 202 85.28 -65.97 -31.94
N ALA A 203 85.65 -66.25 -33.19
CA ALA A 203 84.93 -67.13 -34.11
C ALA A 203 85.56 -68.54 -34.21
N GLN A 204 84.76 -69.57 -34.47
CA GLN A 204 85.18 -70.77 -35.23
C GLN A 204 83.94 -71.53 -35.76
N GLN A 205 83.64 -71.60 -37.07
CA GLN A 205 84.32 -72.23 -38.22
C GLN A 205 83.95 -73.72 -38.42
N GLN A 206 83.93 -74.13 -39.69
CA GLN A 206 83.60 -75.46 -40.26
C GLN A 206 82.11 -75.65 -40.65
N ARG A 207 81.76 -76.23 -41.80
CA ARG A 207 82.59 -76.82 -42.88
C ARG A 207 81.86 -76.73 -44.23
N SER A 208 82.60 -76.43 -45.29
CA SER A 208 82.10 -76.42 -46.67
C SER A 208 81.96 -77.84 -47.25
N LYS A 209 80.89 -78.09 -48.02
CA LYS A 209 80.87 -79.09 -49.11
C LYS A 209 79.70 -78.86 -50.09
N GLU A 210 79.95 -78.10 -51.14
CA GLU A 210 79.15 -78.16 -52.36
C GLU A 210 79.46 -79.46 -53.12
N MET A 211 78.46 -80.14 -53.66
CA MET A 211 78.45 -80.70 -55.04
C MET A 211 77.10 -81.37 -55.37
N THR A 212 76.70 -81.27 -56.64
CA THR A 212 75.71 -82.14 -57.33
C THR A 212 74.23 -81.80 -57.17
N GLU A 213 73.87 -80.63 -57.70
CA GLU A 213 72.53 -80.36 -58.22
C GLU A 213 72.17 -81.32 -59.37
N SER A 214 70.92 -81.80 -59.38
CA SER A 214 70.16 -82.22 -60.59
C SER A 214 68.75 -82.74 -60.27
N SER A 215 68.41 -82.94 -58.98
CA SER A 215 67.04 -83.30 -58.55
C SER A 215 66.30 -82.18 -57.80
N ASP A 216 67.02 -81.28 -57.12
CA ASP A 216 66.43 -80.20 -56.30
C ASP A 216 65.66 -79.13 -57.08
N MET A 217 65.93 -78.97 -58.38
CA MET A 217 65.19 -78.02 -59.22
C MET A 217 63.68 -78.29 -59.24
N SER A 218 63.25 -79.54 -59.03
CA SER A 218 61.81 -79.86 -58.93
C SER A 218 61.18 -79.29 -57.64
N GLY A 219 61.86 -79.43 -56.49
CA GLY A 219 61.43 -78.89 -55.21
C GLY A 219 61.48 -77.36 -55.17
N VAL A 220 62.53 -76.76 -55.74
CA VAL A 220 62.65 -75.31 -55.91
C VAL A 220 61.52 -74.78 -56.81
N ASN A 221 61.21 -75.43 -57.93
CA ASN A 221 60.09 -75.04 -58.82
C ASN A 221 58.69 -75.26 -58.21
N VAL A 222 58.53 -76.17 -57.24
CA VAL A 222 57.30 -76.26 -56.42
C VAL A 222 57.25 -75.11 -55.42
N ARG A 223 58.37 -74.77 -54.77
CA ARG A 223 58.42 -73.68 -53.80
C ARG A 223 58.23 -72.30 -54.43
N ILE A 224 58.76 -72.08 -55.64
CA ILE A 224 58.53 -70.86 -56.42
C ILE A 224 57.04 -70.69 -56.72
N ARG A 225 56.36 -71.72 -57.25
CA ARG A 225 54.91 -71.65 -57.53
C ARG A 225 54.07 -71.38 -56.28
N HIS A 226 54.38 -72.02 -55.15
CA HIS A 226 53.73 -71.72 -53.88
C HIS A 226 53.91 -70.25 -53.47
N LEU A 227 55.13 -69.70 -53.61
CA LEU A 227 55.41 -68.29 -53.33
C LEU A 227 54.71 -67.35 -54.32
N GLU A 228 54.56 -67.74 -55.59
CA GLU A 228 53.79 -66.98 -56.60
C GLU A 228 52.30 -66.95 -56.27
N GLU A 229 51.72 -68.08 -55.87
CA GLU A 229 50.33 -68.19 -55.39
C GLU A 229 50.11 -67.37 -54.11
N GLU A 230 51.01 -67.47 -53.12
CA GLU A 230 50.97 -66.62 -51.91
C GLU A 230 51.11 -65.13 -52.26
N ASN A 231 51.98 -64.78 -53.21
CA ASN A 231 52.15 -63.40 -53.66
C ASN A 231 50.90 -62.87 -54.38
N GLN A 232 50.22 -63.72 -55.16
CA GLN A 232 48.93 -63.39 -55.78
C GLN A 232 47.82 -63.22 -54.75
N GLN A 233 47.74 -64.08 -53.73
CA GLN A 233 46.80 -63.94 -52.61
C GLN A 233 47.08 -62.67 -51.79
N LEU A 234 48.35 -62.33 -51.54
CA LEU A 234 48.73 -61.09 -50.87
C LEU A 234 48.36 -59.86 -51.71
N LYS A 235 48.58 -59.88 -53.03
CA LYS A 235 48.12 -58.81 -53.95
C LYS A 235 46.60 -58.63 -53.90
N GLN A 236 45.82 -59.72 -53.87
CA GLN A 236 44.36 -59.66 -53.73
C GLN A 236 43.94 -59.08 -52.37
N ARG A 237 44.58 -59.50 -51.27
CA ARG A 237 44.33 -58.95 -49.92
C ARG A 237 44.68 -57.47 -49.83
N VAL A 238 45.79 -57.03 -50.42
CA VAL A 238 46.18 -55.61 -50.49
C VAL A 238 45.15 -54.81 -51.28
N ALA A 239 44.71 -55.29 -52.45
CA ALA A 239 43.68 -54.62 -53.25
C ALA A 239 42.33 -54.50 -52.49
N TYR A 240 41.97 -55.53 -51.71
CA TYR A 240 40.78 -55.51 -50.86
C TYR A 240 40.89 -54.51 -49.69
N VAL A 241 42.04 -54.44 -49.01
CA VAL A 241 42.28 -53.44 -47.96
C VAL A 241 42.33 -52.03 -48.55
N GLN A 242 42.86 -51.84 -49.76
CA GLN A 242 42.87 -50.55 -50.47
C GLN A 242 41.45 -50.08 -50.84
N SER A 243 40.56 -50.98 -51.27
CA SER A 243 39.18 -50.62 -51.57
C SER A 243 38.37 -50.28 -50.31
N LEU A 244 38.57 -51.02 -49.22
CA LEU A 244 38.00 -50.70 -47.90
C LEU A 244 38.50 -49.35 -47.36
N ASN A 245 39.80 -49.07 -47.47
CA ASN A 245 40.38 -47.78 -47.06
C ASN A 245 39.79 -46.63 -47.90
N SER A 246 39.67 -46.82 -49.22
CA SER A 246 39.01 -45.86 -50.11
C SER A 246 37.54 -45.62 -49.77
N GLN A 247 36.83 -46.64 -49.24
CA GLN A 247 35.46 -46.50 -48.76
C GLN A 247 35.40 -45.77 -47.42
N TRP A 248 36.32 -46.06 -46.50
CA TRP A 248 36.40 -45.40 -45.20
C TRP A 248 36.75 -43.92 -45.33
N GLN A 249 37.70 -43.55 -46.20
CA GLN A 249 38.04 -42.16 -46.50
C GLN A 249 36.85 -41.35 -47.04
N LYS A 250 35.98 -41.97 -47.87
CA LYS A 250 34.75 -41.34 -48.36
C LYS A 250 33.73 -41.13 -47.24
N TYR A 251 33.56 -42.13 -46.37
CA TYR A 251 32.70 -42.01 -45.20
C TYR A 251 33.18 -40.91 -44.27
N ASP A 252 34.47 -40.88 -43.95
CA ASP A 252 35.04 -39.87 -43.04
C ASP A 252 34.95 -38.46 -43.63
N SER A 253 35.25 -38.28 -44.92
CA SER A 253 35.06 -37.00 -45.62
C SER A 253 33.60 -36.52 -45.54
N SER A 254 32.64 -37.41 -45.80
CA SER A 254 31.20 -37.09 -45.73
C SER A 254 30.71 -36.82 -44.31
N ARG A 255 31.27 -37.51 -43.31
CA ARG A 255 31.00 -37.30 -41.88
C ARG A 255 31.52 -35.92 -41.46
N GLU A 256 32.73 -35.56 -41.87
CA GLU A 256 33.33 -34.25 -41.59
C GLU A 256 32.59 -33.10 -42.31
N ASP A 257 32.09 -33.30 -43.53
CA ASP A 257 31.18 -32.34 -44.18
C ASP A 257 29.85 -32.15 -43.42
N TYR A 258 29.27 -33.24 -42.93
CA TYR A 258 28.05 -33.17 -42.12
C TYR A 258 28.28 -32.46 -40.79
N ILE A 259 29.41 -32.72 -40.12
CA ILE A 259 29.83 -32.01 -38.90
C ILE A 259 30.05 -30.52 -39.19
N ARG A 260 30.74 -30.16 -40.28
CA ARG A 260 30.89 -28.75 -40.71
C ARG A 260 29.53 -28.08 -40.89
N GLY A 261 28.58 -28.73 -41.56
CA GLY A 261 27.22 -28.22 -41.75
C GLY A 261 26.42 -28.09 -40.45
N LEU A 262 26.61 -29.00 -39.48
CA LEU A 262 26.03 -28.86 -38.13
C LEU A 262 26.64 -27.68 -37.37
N CYS A 263 27.97 -27.54 -37.35
CA CYS A 263 28.67 -26.43 -36.70
C CYS A 263 28.27 -25.08 -37.31
N GLN A 264 28.07 -25.01 -38.64
CA GLN A 264 27.57 -23.81 -39.31
C GLN A 264 26.13 -23.50 -38.90
N ARG A 265 25.18 -24.44 -38.98
CA ARG A 265 23.80 -24.22 -38.51
C ARG A 265 23.74 -23.85 -37.04
N LEU A 266 24.59 -24.45 -36.20
CA LEU A 266 24.70 -24.09 -34.81
C LEU A 266 25.17 -22.64 -34.69
N LYS A 267 26.23 -22.22 -35.38
CA LYS A 267 26.74 -20.83 -35.39
C LYS A 267 25.72 -19.81 -35.94
N GLU A 268 24.89 -20.19 -36.91
CA GLU A 268 23.80 -19.38 -37.44
C GLU A 268 22.63 -19.25 -36.43
N THR A 269 22.33 -20.33 -35.69
CA THR A 269 21.28 -20.36 -34.65
C THR A 269 21.76 -19.74 -33.32
N SER A 270 23.06 -19.81 -33.02
CA SER A 270 23.73 -19.34 -31.80
C SER A 270 24.69 -18.18 -32.11
N GLY A 271 24.18 -17.20 -32.86
CA GLY A 271 24.95 -16.05 -33.38
C GLY A 271 25.98 -15.49 -32.38
N PRO A 272 27.23 -15.24 -32.83
CA PRO A 272 28.42 -15.43 -32.01
C PRO A 272 28.49 -14.55 -30.76
N GLY A 273 28.42 -15.21 -29.59
CA GLY A 273 29.10 -14.74 -28.40
C GLY A 273 30.62 -14.94 -28.55
N LEU A 274 31.41 -14.04 -27.95
CA LEU A 274 32.89 -14.01 -27.96
C LEU A 274 33.58 -13.40 -29.20
N THR A 275 33.24 -12.16 -29.57
CA THR A 275 34.21 -11.05 -29.82
C THR A 275 33.48 -9.71 -30.02
N PRO A 276 34.11 -8.54 -29.80
CA PRO A 276 33.41 -7.26 -29.77
C PRO A 276 33.29 -6.62 -31.17
N GLY A 277 32.06 -6.40 -31.62
CA GLY A 277 31.75 -5.60 -32.81
C GLY A 277 30.64 -6.22 -33.67
N LEU A 278 29.50 -5.54 -33.77
CA LEU A 278 28.32 -5.95 -34.55
C LEU A 278 27.66 -7.27 -34.11
N GLY A 279 27.16 -7.29 -32.87
CA GLY A 279 26.24 -8.32 -32.42
C GLY A 279 24.88 -8.24 -33.13
N SER A 280 24.25 -9.40 -33.34
CA SER A 280 22.88 -9.50 -33.86
C SER A 280 21.91 -8.67 -33.02
N VAL A 281 21.15 -7.79 -33.67
CA VAL A 281 20.30 -6.76 -33.04
C VAL A 281 19.38 -7.34 -31.96
N SER A 282 18.84 -8.55 -32.17
CA SER A 282 17.95 -9.22 -31.22
C SER A 282 18.59 -9.52 -29.86
N SER A 283 19.86 -9.95 -29.83
CA SER A 283 20.58 -10.25 -28.59
C SER A 283 20.88 -8.99 -27.78
N VAL A 284 21.24 -7.90 -28.47
CA VAL A 284 21.48 -6.59 -27.86
C VAL A 284 20.20 -6.03 -27.24
N LEU A 285 19.06 -6.15 -27.94
CA LEU A 285 17.75 -5.71 -27.41
C LEU A 285 17.32 -6.51 -26.18
N LEU A 286 17.53 -7.83 -26.16
CA LEU A 286 17.23 -8.66 -24.98
C LEU A 286 18.12 -8.26 -23.79
N GLN A 287 19.41 -8.04 -24.01
CA GLN A 287 20.34 -7.61 -22.95
C GLN A 287 20.00 -6.21 -22.41
N GLN A 288 19.56 -5.29 -23.27
CA GLN A 288 19.05 -3.97 -22.88
C GLN A 288 17.77 -4.08 -22.04
N GLU A 289 16.83 -4.94 -22.44
CA GLU A 289 15.58 -5.14 -21.70
C GLU A 289 15.81 -5.80 -20.33
N ILE A 290 16.70 -6.80 -20.25
CA ILE A 290 17.14 -7.37 -18.96
C ILE A 290 17.72 -6.28 -18.05
N SER A 291 18.57 -5.41 -18.59
CA SER A 291 19.18 -4.31 -17.84
C SER A 291 18.13 -3.29 -17.36
N ARG A 292 17.13 -2.98 -18.20
CA ARG A 292 16.01 -2.10 -17.88
C ARG A 292 15.11 -2.68 -16.78
N LEU A 293 14.79 -3.97 -16.87
CA LEU A 293 13.97 -4.68 -15.88
C LEU A 293 14.69 -4.82 -14.55
N ASN A 294 15.99 -5.10 -14.54
CA ASN A 294 16.80 -5.15 -13.32
C ASN A 294 16.84 -3.78 -12.62
N GLY A 295 17.09 -2.69 -13.36
CA GLY A 295 17.06 -1.34 -12.78
C GLY A 295 15.69 -0.97 -12.19
N LEU A 296 14.60 -1.35 -12.85
CA LEU A 296 13.24 -1.14 -12.33
C LEU A 296 12.95 -1.98 -11.07
N LEU A 297 13.49 -3.21 -11.00
CA LEU A 297 13.38 -4.07 -9.82
C LEU A 297 14.16 -3.48 -8.63
N GLU A 298 15.38 -2.98 -8.86
CA GLU A 298 16.19 -2.30 -7.85
C GLU A 298 15.51 -1.02 -7.33
N GLU A 299 14.89 -0.24 -8.22
CA GLU A 299 14.06 0.92 -7.84
C GLU A 299 12.88 0.49 -6.97
N LYS A 300 12.13 -0.56 -7.37
CA LYS A 300 10.98 -1.05 -6.61
C LYS A 300 11.36 -1.64 -5.25
N MET A 301 12.46 -2.38 -5.17
CA MET A 301 13.05 -2.83 -3.90
C MET A 301 13.40 -1.64 -2.98
N SER A 302 14.02 -0.60 -3.55
CA SER A 302 14.36 0.63 -2.81
C SER A 302 13.11 1.37 -2.34
N GLU A 303 12.04 1.40 -3.14
CA GLU A 303 10.76 1.97 -2.77
C GLU A 303 10.10 1.18 -1.63
N CYS A 304 10.09 -0.15 -1.68
CA CYS A 304 9.56 -0.99 -0.60
C CYS A 304 10.31 -0.75 0.73
N VAL A 305 11.64 -0.59 0.69
CA VAL A 305 12.43 -0.22 1.88
C VAL A 305 12.04 1.17 2.40
N ARG A 306 11.82 2.15 1.52
CA ARG A 306 11.37 3.50 1.90
C ARG A 306 9.98 3.47 2.55
N GLN A 307 9.01 2.81 1.92
CA GLN A 307 7.65 2.65 2.44
C GLN A 307 7.63 1.92 3.79
N SER A 308 8.47 0.89 3.96
CA SER A 308 8.58 0.16 5.24
C SER A 308 9.07 1.06 6.39
N ARG A 309 9.97 2.01 6.12
CA ARG A 309 10.42 3.00 7.12
C ARG A 309 9.30 3.99 7.47
N GLU A 310 8.60 4.50 6.47
CA GLU A 310 7.47 5.43 6.63
C GLU A 310 6.32 4.82 7.47
N VAL A 311 6.01 3.53 7.25
CA VAL A 311 5.03 2.79 8.05
C VAL A 311 5.49 2.63 9.51
N GLU A 312 6.76 2.31 9.76
CA GLU A 312 7.29 2.18 11.11
C GLU A 312 7.37 3.53 11.86
N GLU A 313 7.67 4.64 11.16
CA GLU A 313 7.61 6.00 11.71
C GLU A 313 6.17 6.38 12.09
N MET A 314 5.19 6.12 11.20
CA MET A 314 3.77 6.31 11.52
C MET A 314 3.32 5.43 12.70
N ARG A 315 3.82 4.20 12.81
CA ARG A 315 3.52 3.30 13.94
C ARG A 315 4.09 3.84 15.25
N ARG A 316 5.29 4.44 15.25
CA ARG A 316 5.89 5.11 16.42
C ARG A 316 5.06 6.32 16.83
N HIS A 317 4.73 7.21 15.90
CA HIS A 317 3.91 8.39 16.18
C HIS A 317 2.53 8.03 16.76
N ASN A 318 1.88 7.01 16.19
CA ASN A 318 0.62 6.50 16.71
C ASN A 318 0.76 5.93 18.13
N LYS A 319 1.85 5.21 18.43
CA LYS A 319 2.15 4.70 19.78
C LYS A 319 2.34 5.83 20.79
N GLU A 320 3.09 6.88 20.45
CA GLU A 320 3.31 8.06 21.30
C GLU A 320 2.00 8.82 21.56
N ARG A 321 1.17 8.99 20.52
CA ARG A 321 -0.17 9.59 20.64
C ARG A 321 -1.08 8.77 21.55
N ILE A 322 -1.10 7.45 21.41
CA ILE A 322 -1.87 6.54 22.28
C ILE A 322 -1.40 6.66 23.73
N GLN A 323 -0.09 6.65 23.98
CA GLN A 323 0.48 6.81 25.32
C GLN A 323 0.10 8.17 25.95
N THR A 324 0.13 9.24 25.17
CA THR A 324 -0.28 10.58 25.63
C THR A 324 -1.77 10.62 25.99
N LEU A 325 -2.64 10.03 25.16
CA LEU A 325 -4.07 9.92 25.45
C LEU A 325 -4.36 9.03 26.68
N GLN A 326 -3.61 7.93 26.86
CA GLN A 326 -3.70 7.09 28.05
C GLN A 326 -3.34 7.86 29.33
N GLN A 327 -2.27 8.66 29.31
CA GLN A 327 -1.92 9.54 30.44
C GLN A 327 -3.00 10.59 30.72
N GLN A 328 -3.58 11.19 29.67
CA GLN A 328 -4.67 12.15 29.82
C GLN A 328 -5.92 11.51 30.47
N VAL A 329 -6.29 10.29 30.05
CA VAL A 329 -7.39 9.53 30.66
C VAL A 329 -7.12 9.21 32.13
N LEU A 330 -5.88 8.86 32.50
CA LEU A 330 -5.50 8.62 33.89
C LEU A 330 -5.62 9.89 34.75
N ILE A 331 -5.12 11.02 34.26
CA ILE A 331 -5.22 12.32 34.95
C ILE A 331 -6.69 12.69 35.17
N TYR A 332 -7.52 12.66 34.12
CA TYR A 332 -8.94 12.96 34.25
C TYR A 332 -9.68 11.98 35.18
N ALA A 333 -9.34 10.69 35.17
CA ALA A 333 -9.92 9.71 36.07
C ALA A 333 -9.61 10.02 37.55
N ASP A 334 -8.41 10.52 37.85
CA ASP A 334 -8.03 10.93 39.21
C ASP A 334 -8.62 12.30 39.59
N ASP A 335 -8.71 13.25 38.66
CA ASP A 335 -9.45 14.51 38.84
C ASP A 335 -10.91 14.23 39.20
N PHE A 336 -11.62 13.38 38.46
CA PHE A 336 -13.01 12.98 38.75
C PHE A 336 -13.18 12.25 40.10
N LYS A 337 -12.15 11.54 40.60
CA LYS A 337 -12.17 10.95 41.95
C LYS A 337 -12.01 12.02 43.01
N SER A 338 -11.08 12.95 42.83
CA SER A 338 -10.83 14.04 43.78
C SER A 338 -12.05 14.96 43.90
N GLU A 339 -12.67 15.32 42.76
CA GLU A 339 -13.86 16.16 42.67
C GLU A 339 -15.07 15.51 43.35
N ARG A 340 -15.26 14.19 43.16
CA ARG A 340 -16.27 13.43 43.91
C ARG A 340 -16.01 13.46 45.42
N ALA A 341 -14.77 13.24 45.86
CA ALA A 341 -14.43 13.27 47.28
C ALA A 341 -14.60 14.67 47.90
N ASP A 342 -14.38 15.75 47.13
CA ASP A 342 -14.69 17.11 47.55
C ASP A 342 -16.21 17.36 47.63
N ARG A 343 -17.00 16.87 46.67
CA ARG A 343 -18.47 16.92 46.75
C ARG A 343 -18.99 16.17 47.97
N GLU A 344 -18.46 14.98 48.27
CA GLU A 344 -18.85 14.19 49.45
C GLU A 344 -18.51 14.93 50.75
N ARG A 345 -17.33 15.55 50.86
CA ARG A 345 -16.97 16.44 51.98
C ARG A 345 -17.94 17.61 52.13
N ALA A 346 -18.27 18.30 51.04
CA ALA A 346 -19.20 19.42 51.05
C ALA A 346 -20.62 18.99 51.42
N GLN A 347 -21.07 17.81 50.97
CA GLN A 347 -22.36 17.23 51.35
C GLN A 347 -22.41 16.87 52.84
N GLY A 348 -21.32 16.34 53.41
CA GLY A 348 -21.17 16.14 54.85
C GLY A 348 -21.32 17.44 55.64
N GLN A 349 -20.56 18.48 55.28
CA GLN A 349 -20.66 19.81 55.92
C GLN A 349 -22.07 20.40 55.81
N ILE A 350 -22.74 20.25 54.67
CA ILE A 350 -24.14 20.69 54.49
C ILE A 350 -25.08 19.91 55.42
N GLN A 351 -24.84 18.63 55.65
CA GLN A 351 -25.64 17.81 56.56
C GLN A 351 -25.41 18.20 58.03
N ASP A 352 -24.15 18.43 58.44
CA ASP A 352 -23.80 18.92 59.77
C ASP A 352 -24.44 20.29 60.05
N LEU A 353 -24.35 21.22 59.08
CA LEU A 353 -24.98 22.54 59.18
C LEU A 353 -26.50 22.46 59.22
N LYS A 354 -27.12 21.56 58.45
CA LYS A 354 -28.55 21.28 58.55
C LYS A 354 -28.90 20.79 59.95
N GLU A 355 -28.13 19.87 60.54
CA GLU A 355 -28.40 19.37 61.87
C GLU A 355 -28.25 20.47 62.94
N GLN A 356 -27.20 21.29 62.88
CA GLN A 356 -27.06 22.47 63.74
C GLN A 356 -28.26 23.42 63.62
N ILE A 357 -28.76 23.66 62.40
CA ILE A 357 -29.99 24.46 62.18
C ILE A 357 -31.22 23.80 62.82
N HIS A 358 -31.36 22.47 62.78
CA HIS A 358 -32.46 21.77 63.45
C HIS A 358 -32.32 21.87 64.98
N GLN A 359 -31.12 21.68 65.53
CA GLN A 359 -30.84 21.79 66.96
C GLN A 359 -31.10 23.20 67.48
N LEU A 360 -30.73 24.26 66.74
CA LEU A 360 -31.03 25.65 67.08
C LEU A 360 -32.51 26.02 66.91
N LYS A 361 -33.23 25.40 65.97
CA LYS A 361 -34.68 25.60 65.79
C LYS A 361 -35.53 24.92 66.86
N GLN A 362 -35.08 23.83 67.48
CA GLN A 362 -35.82 23.15 68.55
C GLN A 362 -36.15 24.06 69.77
N PRO A 363 -35.21 24.79 70.40
CA PRO A 363 -35.53 25.68 71.52
C PRO A 363 -36.40 26.86 71.07
N LEU A 364 -36.17 27.44 69.89
CA LEU A 364 -37.05 28.46 69.31
C LEU A 364 -38.50 27.95 69.16
N HIS A 365 -38.69 26.72 68.69
CA HIS A 365 -40.03 26.14 68.55
C HIS A 365 -40.69 25.82 69.90
N LYS A 366 -39.90 25.51 70.94
CA LYS A 366 -40.39 25.38 72.33
C LYS A 366 -40.78 26.74 72.93
N GLN A 367 -40.16 27.83 72.50
CA GLN A 367 -40.41 29.19 73.00
C GLN A 367 -41.64 29.87 72.33
N VAL A 368 -42.02 29.44 71.12
CA VAL A 368 -43.16 29.95 70.34
C VAL A 368 -44.48 29.21 70.65
N ARG A 369 -44.62 28.60 71.84
CA ARG A 369 -45.88 27.97 72.29
C ARG A 369 -46.47 28.65 73.54
N PRO A 370 -47.17 29.79 73.40
CA PRO A 370 -48.06 30.30 74.44
C PRO A 370 -49.23 29.35 74.68
N GLN A 371 -49.76 29.36 75.90
CA GLN A 371 -51.05 28.73 76.20
C GLN A 371 -52.19 29.52 75.53
N ALA A 372 -53.12 28.82 74.90
CA ALA A 372 -54.45 29.36 74.59
C ALA A 372 -55.48 28.23 74.63
N SER A 373 -56.29 28.26 75.68
CA SER A 373 -57.48 27.43 75.87
C SER A 373 -58.67 27.95 75.04
N GLY A 374 -59.58 27.06 74.65
CA GLY A 374 -60.98 27.43 74.39
C GLY A 374 -61.49 27.22 72.96
N THR A 375 -62.41 26.27 72.83
CA THR A 375 -63.63 26.34 71.98
C THR A 375 -63.53 26.94 70.57
N SER A 376 -63.65 26.11 69.54
CA SER A 376 -64.92 25.97 68.78
C SER A 376 -64.85 24.95 67.62
N GLN A 377 -66.03 24.38 67.32
CA GLN A 377 -66.48 23.61 66.13
C GLN A 377 -65.58 23.67 64.87
N ALA A 378 -65.30 22.58 64.13
CA ALA A 378 -66.31 21.76 63.44
C ALA A 378 -65.82 20.38 62.95
N ARG A 379 -66.79 19.49 62.68
CA ARG A 379 -66.73 18.16 62.02
C ARG A 379 -67.11 18.31 60.52
N PRO A 380 -67.18 17.25 59.66
CA PRO A 380 -66.47 15.95 59.65
C PRO A 380 -66.06 15.47 58.22
N THR A 381 -65.57 14.22 58.12
CA THR A 381 -65.66 13.27 56.95
C THR A 381 -65.00 13.63 55.60
N SER A 382 -64.62 12.72 54.70
CA SER A 382 -64.36 11.26 54.59
C SER A 382 -64.49 10.91 53.08
N ARG A 383 -63.98 9.75 52.64
CA ARG A 383 -64.01 9.18 51.25
C ARG A 383 -62.95 9.75 50.28
N ALA A 384 -62.33 8.97 49.39
CA ALA A 384 -62.20 7.50 49.31
C ALA A 384 -60.99 7.08 48.44
N LEU A 385 -60.56 5.83 48.65
CA LEU A 385 -59.68 4.96 47.83
C LEU A 385 -60.26 4.68 46.40
N PRO A 386 -59.68 3.82 45.50
CA PRO A 386 -58.48 2.93 45.64
C PRO A 386 -57.51 2.80 44.41
N ARG A 387 -56.37 2.10 44.64
CA ARG A 387 -55.60 1.22 43.69
C ARG A 387 -55.05 1.89 42.39
N ALA A 388 -53.95 1.48 41.75
CA ALA A 388 -53.12 0.26 41.71
C ALA A 388 -51.71 0.63 41.10
N ILE A 389 -50.65 -0.20 40.96
CA ILE A 389 -50.30 -1.57 41.40
C ILE A 389 -48.76 -1.79 41.30
N LEU A 390 -48.23 -2.89 41.88
CA LEU A 390 -46.92 -3.55 41.65
C LEU A 390 -45.59 -2.75 41.60
N THR A 391 -44.85 -2.85 42.72
CA THR A 391 -43.44 -3.32 42.90
C THR A 391 -42.29 -2.98 41.93
N PRO A 392 -41.06 -2.78 42.46
CA PRO A 392 -39.91 -2.29 41.70
C PRO A 392 -39.02 -3.41 41.12
N PHE A 393 -38.29 -3.10 40.05
CA PHE A 393 -37.00 -3.75 39.76
C PHE A 393 -35.99 -2.76 39.17
N PHE A 394 -34.72 -3.02 39.42
CA PHE A 394 -33.57 -2.22 38.98
C PHE A 394 -33.56 -2.05 37.45
N PHE A 395 -33.22 -0.84 36.96
CA PHE A 395 -31.99 -0.67 36.16
C PHE A 395 -31.54 0.79 36.12
N PHE A 396 -30.22 0.98 36.18
CA PHE A 396 -29.58 2.28 35.95
C PHE A 396 -29.45 2.49 34.43
N LEU A 397 -29.94 3.61 33.89
CA LEU A 397 -29.26 4.42 32.87
C LEU A 397 -30.10 5.66 32.48
N PHE A 398 -29.49 6.83 32.68
CA PHE A 398 -29.39 7.95 31.74
C PHE A 398 -30.52 8.15 30.69
N GLN A 399 -31.22 9.29 30.76
CA GLN A 399 -31.88 9.89 29.59
C GLN A 399 -31.68 11.43 29.58
N PRO A 400 -31.48 12.09 28.40
CA PRO A 400 -30.95 13.46 28.34
C PRO A 400 -31.95 14.54 27.89
N GLY A 401 -31.57 15.81 28.11
CA GLY A 401 -32.19 17.01 27.54
C GLY A 401 -33.32 17.64 28.36
N ALA A 402 -33.57 18.96 28.31
CA ALA A 402 -32.79 20.05 27.71
C ALA A 402 -33.29 21.42 28.24
N SER A 403 -32.41 22.39 28.52
CA SER A 403 -32.61 23.83 28.21
C SER A 403 -31.46 24.74 28.68
N ARG A 404 -30.88 25.43 27.68
CA ARG A 404 -30.37 26.82 27.64
C ARG A 404 -29.72 27.49 28.87
N ASP A 405 -28.52 27.99 28.60
CA ASP A 405 -28.01 29.34 28.92
C ASP A 405 -28.07 29.82 30.38
N VAL A 406 -26.95 29.66 31.10
CA VAL A 406 -25.99 30.73 31.43
C VAL A 406 -24.79 30.07 32.13
N VAL A 407 -23.57 30.27 31.61
CA VAL A 407 -22.33 29.78 32.25
C VAL A 407 -21.70 30.89 33.09
N PRO A 408 -21.67 30.81 34.43
CA PRO A 408 -20.77 31.62 35.22
C PRO A 408 -19.36 31.02 35.15
N MET A 409 -18.43 31.73 34.50
CA MET A 409 -17.01 31.34 34.49
C MET A 409 -16.41 31.40 35.91
N CYS A 410 -16.33 30.26 36.58
CA CYS A 410 -15.52 30.12 37.80
C CYS A 410 -14.04 29.93 37.42
N ARG A 411 -13.28 31.02 37.39
CA ARG A 411 -11.81 30.98 37.32
C ARG A 411 -11.26 30.34 38.61
N VAL A 412 -10.83 29.09 38.54
CA VAL A 412 -10.02 28.46 39.59
C VAL A 412 -8.55 28.68 39.27
N HIS A 413 -7.82 29.38 40.15
CA HIS A 413 -6.38 29.58 40.00
C HIS A 413 -5.63 28.30 40.36
N ILE A 414 -4.95 27.69 39.38
CA ILE A 414 -4.06 26.55 39.60
C ILE A 414 -2.73 27.05 40.20
N GLY A 415 -2.66 27.08 41.53
CA GLY A 415 -1.42 27.28 42.26
C GLY A 415 -0.46 26.11 42.03
N HIS A 416 0.64 26.34 41.34
CA HIS A 416 1.67 25.33 41.11
C HIS A 416 2.32 24.92 42.44
N ARG A 417 2.23 23.64 42.81
CA ARG A 417 3.04 23.04 43.89
C ARG A 417 3.77 21.81 43.37
N ILE A 418 4.93 22.03 42.78
CA ILE A 418 5.88 20.97 42.42
C ILE A 418 6.43 20.35 43.70
N ALA A 419 6.28 19.04 43.86
CA ALA A 419 6.91 18.27 44.93
C ALA A 419 7.55 16.99 44.36
N SER A 420 8.85 17.06 44.05
CA SER A 420 9.62 15.90 43.61
C SER A 420 9.70 14.83 44.72
N ARG A 421 9.07 13.67 44.51
CA ARG A 421 9.40 12.46 45.26
C ARG A 421 10.29 11.55 44.41
N ARG A 422 11.55 11.44 44.83
CA ARG A 422 12.51 10.47 44.26
C ARG A 422 11.94 9.05 44.39
N ARG A 423 11.87 8.29 43.29
CA ARG A 423 11.78 6.83 43.36
C ARG A 423 13.21 6.27 43.49
N LYS A 424 13.34 5.23 44.30
CA LYS A 424 14.58 4.51 44.58
C LYS A 424 14.51 3.21 43.79
N GLU A 425 15.32 3.06 42.76
CA GLU A 425 15.48 1.78 42.06
C GLU A 425 16.60 0.96 42.71
N SER A 426 16.42 -0.36 42.74
CA SER A 426 17.42 -1.32 43.19
C SER A 426 17.76 -2.21 41.99
N PRO A 427 19.04 -2.45 41.68
CA PRO A 427 19.43 -3.06 40.42
C PRO A 427 19.58 -4.58 40.50
N GLU A 428 18.94 -5.30 39.60
CA GLU A 428 19.35 -6.65 39.19
C GLU A 428 19.21 -6.77 37.66
N HIS A 429 20.28 -6.46 36.93
CA HIS A 429 20.57 -7.03 35.61
C HIS A 429 21.98 -6.62 35.16
N LEU A 430 22.98 -7.34 35.66
CA LEU A 430 24.31 -7.40 35.04
C LEU A 430 24.72 -8.85 34.94
N LEU A 431 24.88 -9.34 33.70
CA LEU A 431 25.95 -10.25 33.26
C LEU A 431 25.71 -10.66 31.79
N ARG A 432 26.19 -9.85 30.84
CA ARG A 432 26.88 -10.38 29.65
C ARG A 432 27.75 -9.34 28.92
N THR A 433 29.02 -9.69 28.79
CA THR A 433 29.98 -9.34 27.72
C THR A 433 30.21 -7.86 27.36
N ALA A 434 31.33 -7.33 27.86
CA ALA A 434 31.88 -6.00 27.59
C ALA A 434 32.43 -5.67 26.17
N PRO A 435 32.69 -6.59 25.21
CA PRO A 435 33.30 -6.22 23.93
C PRO A 435 32.46 -5.28 23.04
N GLU A 436 31.13 -5.39 23.07
CA GLU A 436 30.25 -4.65 22.14
C GLU A 436 30.19 -3.14 22.43
N LEU A 437 30.32 -2.73 23.69
CA LEU A 437 30.31 -1.31 24.09
C LEU A 437 31.53 -0.55 23.55
N LEU A 438 32.69 -1.19 23.44
CA LEU A 438 33.89 -0.57 22.87
C LEU A 438 33.78 -0.35 21.36
N LEU A 439 33.13 -1.29 20.64
CA LEU A 439 32.88 -1.17 19.21
C LEU A 439 31.85 -0.06 18.88
N LEU A 440 30.78 0.03 19.67
CA LEU A 440 29.79 1.11 19.56
C LEU A 440 30.39 2.49 19.89
N GLN A 441 31.27 2.57 20.90
CA GLN A 441 31.96 3.82 21.24
C GLN A 441 32.97 4.25 20.17
N GLN A 442 33.69 3.30 19.56
CA GLN A 442 34.63 3.59 18.46
C GLN A 442 33.90 4.05 17.19
N GLN A 443 32.76 3.42 16.85
CA GLN A 443 31.94 3.83 15.70
C GLN A 443 31.35 5.25 15.89
N GLN A 444 31.00 5.62 17.12
CA GLN A 444 30.49 6.96 17.42
C GLN A 444 31.57 8.06 17.32
N GLN A 445 32.85 7.74 17.52
CA GLN A 445 33.94 8.71 17.35
C GLN A 445 34.29 9.03 15.89
N GLN A 446 34.02 8.14 14.93
CA GLN A 446 34.34 8.39 13.51
C GLN A 446 33.37 9.36 12.80
N GLN A 447 32.20 9.66 13.37
CA GLN A 447 31.23 10.59 12.76
C GLN A 447 31.48 12.07 13.09
N GLN A 448 32.53 12.43 13.84
CA GLN A 448 32.67 13.76 14.42
C GLN A 448 33.86 14.61 13.92
N GLN A 449 34.36 14.32 12.70
CA GLN A 449 35.42 15.13 12.07
C GLN A 449 35.14 15.48 10.60
N GLN A 450 34.44 16.59 10.38
CA GLN A 450 34.80 17.61 9.38
C GLN A 450 34.21 18.98 9.78
N PRO A 451 34.86 20.11 9.44
CA PRO A 451 34.68 21.37 10.17
C PRO A 451 33.55 22.26 9.64
N ALA A 452 33.04 23.12 10.52
CA ALA A 452 32.00 24.09 10.23
C ALA A 452 32.57 25.46 9.78
N ALA A 453 31.84 26.08 8.85
CA ALA A 453 31.74 27.53 8.68
C ALA A 453 30.31 27.83 8.19
N ALA A 454 29.56 28.85 8.61
CA ALA A 454 29.61 29.79 9.71
C ALA A 454 28.29 30.59 9.61
N THR A 455 27.64 30.91 10.75
CA THR A 455 26.66 32.01 10.95
C THR A 455 25.40 32.13 10.03
N THR A 456 24.13 31.97 10.44
CA THR A 456 23.30 32.65 11.50
C THR A 456 23.01 34.15 11.26
N PRO A 457 21.93 34.76 11.83
CA PRO A 457 20.54 34.29 11.99
C PRO A 457 19.44 35.40 11.85
N VAL A 458 18.16 35.04 11.64
CA VAL A 458 16.97 35.79 12.11
C VAL A 458 15.86 34.74 12.37
N ALA A 459 15.56 34.29 13.59
CA ALA A 459 14.87 34.97 14.70
C ALA A 459 13.36 35.23 14.48
N ALA A 460 12.55 34.25 14.92
CA ALA A 460 11.29 34.38 15.69
C ALA A 460 10.07 35.11 15.05
N ALA A 461 8.82 34.86 15.46
CA ALA A 461 8.28 34.06 16.56
C ALA A 461 6.98 33.32 16.17
N ALA A 462 6.50 32.43 17.04
CA ALA A 462 5.30 31.62 16.82
C ALA A 462 3.98 32.39 17.02
N THR A 463 2.92 31.95 16.30
CA THR A 463 1.60 31.80 16.93
C THR A 463 0.76 30.68 16.32
N THR A 464 0.12 29.92 17.20
CA THR A 464 -0.92 28.91 16.95
C THR A 464 -2.18 29.43 16.25
N ALA A 465 -2.72 28.67 15.30
CA ALA A 465 -4.14 28.64 14.93
C ALA A 465 -4.44 27.32 14.13
N PRO A 466 -5.71 26.92 13.88
CA PRO A 466 -6.12 25.53 14.12
C PRO A 466 -6.45 24.71 12.85
N SER A 467 -6.44 23.39 13.00
CA SER A 467 -7.04 22.46 12.01
C SER A 467 -8.56 22.61 12.00
N PRO A 468 -9.20 22.89 10.85
CA PRO A 468 -10.65 22.93 10.75
C PRO A 468 -11.24 21.53 10.53
N ALA A 469 -12.33 21.29 11.25
CA ALA A 469 -13.44 20.37 10.96
C ALA A 469 -13.23 19.31 9.86
N TRP A 470 -13.14 18.05 10.30
CA TRP A 470 -13.54 16.92 9.48
C TRP A 470 -15.05 17.03 9.27
N SER A 471 -15.50 17.15 8.01
CA SER A 471 -16.93 17.18 7.69
C SER A 471 -17.64 15.92 8.20
N GLU A 472 -18.86 16.13 8.68
CA GLU A 472 -19.72 15.11 9.27
C GLU A 472 -19.88 13.90 8.34
N ARG A 473 -19.51 12.72 8.81
CA ARG A 473 -19.94 11.44 8.21
C ARG A 473 -21.25 11.03 8.86
N PRO A 474 -22.35 10.83 8.10
CA PRO A 474 -23.47 10.02 8.56
C PRO A 474 -22.99 8.60 8.94
N GLY A 475 -23.68 7.98 9.90
CA GLY A 475 -23.26 6.80 10.66
C GLY A 475 -22.39 5.75 9.97
N LEU A 476 -21.24 5.45 10.59
CA LEU A 476 -20.41 4.27 10.32
C LEU A 476 -21.05 3.02 10.97
N SER A 477 -22.26 2.65 10.54
CA SER A 477 -23.02 1.54 11.16
C SER A 477 -23.86 0.72 10.17
N GLU A 478 -23.45 0.73 8.89
CA GLU A 478 -24.09 -0.03 7.83
C GLU A 478 -23.05 -0.85 7.04
N LEU A 479 -23.26 -2.16 7.00
CA LEU A 479 -22.53 -3.14 6.18
C LEU A 479 -23.08 -3.10 4.76
N GLN A 480 -22.22 -3.08 3.74
CA GLN A 480 -22.63 -3.02 2.34
C GLN A 480 -22.19 -4.27 1.57
N CYS A 481 -23.10 -4.87 0.80
CA CYS A 481 -22.80 -5.98 -0.09
C CYS A 481 -21.93 -5.49 -1.27
N PRO A 482 -20.72 -6.04 -1.48
CA PRO A 482 -19.80 -5.51 -2.49
C PRO A 482 -20.24 -5.77 -3.94
N ARG A 483 -21.19 -6.68 -4.17
CA ARG A 483 -21.69 -7.03 -5.51
C ARG A 483 -22.89 -6.19 -5.96
N CYS A 484 -23.88 -5.99 -5.09
CA CYS A 484 -25.14 -5.30 -5.42
C CYS A 484 -25.33 -3.96 -4.70
N LEU A 485 -24.40 -3.59 -3.81
CA LEU A 485 -24.42 -2.37 -2.99
C LEU A 485 -25.62 -2.23 -2.02
N ALA A 486 -26.38 -3.32 -1.78
CA ALA A 486 -27.40 -3.36 -0.73
C ALA A 486 -26.78 -3.11 0.66
N THR A 487 -27.43 -2.25 1.45
CA THR A 487 -26.99 -1.89 2.80
C THR A 487 -27.79 -2.64 3.87
N PHE A 488 -27.08 -3.03 4.93
CA PHE A 488 -27.56 -3.78 6.09
C PHE A 488 -27.04 -3.09 7.34
N LYS A 489 -27.72 -3.17 8.47
CA LYS A 489 -27.20 -2.57 9.71
C LYS A 489 -26.18 -3.48 10.36
N ASP A 490 -25.29 -2.93 11.17
CA ASP A 490 -24.31 -3.72 11.95
C ASP A 490 -24.97 -4.79 12.86
N THR A 491 -26.23 -4.59 13.26
CA THR A 491 -27.02 -5.57 14.03
C THR A 491 -27.41 -6.81 13.24
N ASP A 492 -27.45 -6.70 11.91
CA ASP A 492 -28.11 -7.65 11.00
C ASP A 492 -27.05 -8.47 10.22
N ALA A 493 -25.87 -8.65 10.82
CA ALA A 493 -24.68 -9.25 10.18
C ALA A 493 -24.90 -10.68 9.64
N ALA A 494 -25.83 -11.45 10.23
CA ALA A 494 -26.19 -12.77 9.72
C ALA A 494 -26.99 -12.69 8.41
N GLU A 495 -27.88 -11.70 8.27
CA GLU A 495 -28.63 -11.46 7.04
C GLU A 495 -27.72 -10.91 5.94
N TYR A 496 -26.78 -10.04 6.30
CA TYR A 496 -25.71 -9.59 5.41
C TYR A 496 -24.88 -10.75 4.84
N LEU A 497 -24.44 -11.69 5.67
CA LEU A 497 -23.64 -12.84 5.22
C LEU A 497 -24.44 -13.79 4.31
N ASN A 498 -25.66 -14.16 4.70
CA ASN A 498 -26.56 -14.96 3.85
C ASN A 498 -26.81 -14.27 2.50
N HIS A 499 -27.05 -12.96 2.52
CA HIS A 499 -27.22 -12.18 1.29
C HIS A 499 -25.95 -12.17 0.43
N CYS A 500 -24.75 -12.08 1.03
CA CYS A 500 -23.51 -12.17 0.27
C CYS A 500 -23.31 -13.56 -0.37
N GLU A 501 -23.70 -14.64 0.30
CA GLU A 501 -23.66 -16.00 -0.27
C GLU A 501 -24.64 -16.17 -1.45
N ASP A 502 -25.89 -15.72 -1.30
CA ASP A 502 -26.88 -15.83 -2.37
C ASP A 502 -26.55 -14.86 -3.54
N CYS A 503 -26.07 -13.65 -3.24
CA CYS A 503 -25.59 -12.71 -4.25
C CYS A 503 -24.28 -13.16 -4.93
N ALA A 504 -23.55 -14.13 -4.35
CA ALA A 504 -22.40 -14.78 -5.00
C ALA A 504 -22.80 -15.95 -5.94
N ARG A 505 -24.02 -16.50 -5.79
CA ARG A 505 -24.56 -17.59 -6.63
C ARG A 505 -25.29 -17.10 -7.89
N ILE A 506 -25.61 -15.80 -7.94
CA ILE A 506 -26.14 -15.07 -9.11
C ILE A 506 -24.98 -14.47 -9.91
#